data_AF-A0A929P4L9-F1
#
_entry.id   AF-A0A929P4L9-F1
#
_cell.length_a   1.000
_cell.length_b   1.000
_cell.length_c   1.000
_cell.angle_alpha   90.00
_cell.angle_beta   90.00
_cell.angle_gamma   90.00
#
_symmetry.space_group_name_H-M   'P 1'
#
loop_
_entity.id
_entity.type
_entity.pdbx_description
1 polymer ?
#
loop_
_entity_poly.entity_id
_entity_poly.type
_entity_poly.pdbx_seq_one_letter_code
_entity_poly.pdbx_strand_id
1 'polypeptide(L)'
;MSAKLTQQNKSDLAVPAQVGKGLSQYGLPEKHGLYDPMFEKDSCGVGFVAHIKGKPSHQIVVDAEIMLQRMEHRGGCGCEPNTGDGAGILTGMPHDFCVKVAKQDLGIDLPAAGSYAAGNVFLPTDEKQRAQCISAIENIIEEQGQRCLGWREVPVDTDGANIGPTARLAQPAIMQLYVQAAESLEGKAFERELYIIRKRSTHLLRFDKSIEQRKSFYICSLSPHIIIYKGMLNALQVKTFYLDLQDGDYASHIAMVHSRFSTNTFPSWDRAQPNRYMSHNGEINTLLGNRNWMTARQGMAECDDYSCPIDSLFPIAENDCSDSGNFDNVLEFLLMSGRTLPEAVMLMVPEAWQSDENMDQAKKDFYRYNSAMMEPWDGPASIAFTDGKCIGAVLDRNGLRPSRYYLTNDDRVIMASEVGVVDVDPADVKFKGRLQPGKMFLVDFDRGELISDEVLKKDFSTRNPYGEWLSNQEIKLADLGCEQEAHGFNPDTIIPRMQAFGYTVETMQFMLLPLVRELRDPVGSMGNDSALACLSDKPRMIYDYFKQLFAQVTNPPIDSIREEVVMSLECYIGPEANLLATTEQ
;
A
#
# COMPACT_ATOMS: atom_id res chain seq x y z
N MET A 1 12.20 40.28 -45.77
CA MET A 1 13.58 39.79 -45.92
C MET A 1 13.71 38.51 -45.14
N SER A 2 14.12 37.46 -45.85
CA SER A 2 14.20 36.07 -45.40
C SER A 2 15.32 35.86 -44.40
N ALA A 3 15.09 35.08 -43.35
CA ALA A 3 16.15 34.41 -42.59
C ALA A 3 15.70 32.97 -42.34
N LYS A 4 16.30 32.07 -43.11
CA LYS A 4 16.14 30.61 -43.07
C LYS A 4 16.69 30.07 -41.74
N LEU A 5 15.89 29.27 -41.03
CA LEU A 5 16.38 28.32 -40.04
C LEU A 5 16.68 27.01 -40.77
N THR A 6 17.97 26.74 -40.97
CA THR A 6 18.49 25.49 -41.51
C THR A 6 18.30 24.35 -40.51
N GLN A 7 17.63 23.28 -40.95
CA GLN A 7 17.69 21.95 -40.34
C GLN A 7 19.15 21.46 -40.35
N GLN A 8 19.70 21.22 -39.16
CA GLN A 8 20.92 20.43 -39.00
C GLN A 8 20.58 19.07 -38.37
N ASN A 9 21.24 18.05 -38.90
CA ASN A 9 21.03 16.62 -38.73
C ASN A 9 20.85 16.16 -37.28
N LYS A 10 19.80 15.35 -37.03
CA LYS A 10 19.60 14.52 -35.83
C LYS A 10 20.22 13.13 -36.03
N SER A 11 21.53 13.05 -36.19
CA SER A 11 22.27 11.80 -36.09
C SER A 11 23.62 12.13 -35.46
N ASP A 12 23.97 11.43 -34.38
CA ASP A 12 25.24 11.50 -33.65
C ASP A 12 25.30 12.41 -32.41
N LEU A 13 24.29 12.36 -31.55
CA LEU A 13 24.49 12.64 -30.12
C LEU A 13 24.72 11.32 -29.38
N ALA A 14 25.98 10.91 -29.31
CA ALA A 14 26.42 9.89 -28.37
C ALA A 14 26.04 10.32 -26.95
N VAL A 15 25.36 9.44 -26.21
CA VAL A 15 25.01 9.63 -24.80
C VAL A 15 26.31 9.79 -24.01
N PRO A 16 26.54 10.90 -23.28
CA PRO A 16 27.72 11.02 -22.44
C PRO A 16 27.58 10.06 -21.25
N ALA A 17 28.55 9.15 -21.11
CA ALA A 17 28.70 8.20 -20.01
C ALA A 17 29.17 8.87 -18.70
N GLN A 18 28.50 9.95 -18.28
CA GLN A 18 28.70 10.55 -16.96
C GLN A 18 27.34 10.87 -16.36
N VAL A 19 26.81 9.89 -15.62
CA VAL A 19 25.78 10.13 -14.61
C VAL A 19 26.34 11.21 -13.67
N GLY A 20 25.72 12.39 -13.67
CA GLY A 20 26.14 13.50 -12.81
C GLY A 20 26.17 13.06 -11.35
N LYS A 21 27.18 13.51 -10.59
CA LYS A 21 27.29 13.33 -9.13
C LYS A 21 25.97 13.78 -8.46
N GLY A 22 25.06 12.85 -8.19
CA GLY A 22 23.76 13.12 -7.56
C GLY A 22 22.61 12.19 -7.97
N LEU A 23 22.70 11.48 -9.09
CA LEU A 23 21.69 10.51 -9.50
C LEU A 23 22.06 9.11 -8.99
N SER A 24 21.22 8.53 -8.13
CA SER A 24 21.38 7.14 -7.65
C SER A 24 21.03 6.17 -8.77
N GLN A 25 21.89 5.18 -9.03
CA GLN A 25 21.59 4.08 -9.96
C GLN A 25 20.50 3.14 -9.42
N TYR A 26 20.31 3.12 -8.10
CA TYR A 26 19.36 2.24 -7.41
C TYR A 26 18.50 3.05 -6.42
N GLY A 27 17.18 3.03 -6.61
CA GLY A 27 16.21 3.73 -5.74
C GLY A 27 16.25 5.25 -5.86
N LEU A 28 15.49 5.94 -4.99
CA LEU A 28 15.38 7.40 -5.02
C LEU A 28 16.71 8.09 -4.62
N PRO A 29 16.99 9.29 -5.20
CA PRO A 29 18.06 10.16 -4.74
C PRO A 29 17.90 10.56 -3.27
N GLU A 30 19.01 10.91 -2.62
CA GLU A 30 18.95 11.51 -1.28
C GLU A 30 18.40 12.94 -1.34
N LYS A 31 17.85 13.42 -0.21
CA LYS A 31 17.33 14.79 -0.08
C LYS A 31 18.40 15.81 -0.47
N HIS A 32 18.09 16.66 -1.46
CA HIS A 32 19.01 17.68 -1.95
C HIS A 32 18.26 18.95 -2.40
N GLY A 33 18.58 20.09 -1.79
CA GLY A 33 17.89 21.35 -2.07
C GLY A 33 16.40 21.27 -1.69
N LEU A 34 15.51 21.52 -2.68
CA LEU A 34 14.06 21.42 -2.52
C LEU A 34 13.52 20.00 -2.78
N TYR A 35 14.33 19.09 -3.30
CA TYR A 35 13.92 17.70 -3.52
C TYR A 35 13.91 16.95 -2.19
N ASP A 36 12.77 16.37 -1.84
CA ASP A 36 12.62 15.45 -0.73
C ASP A 36 11.88 14.19 -1.22
N PRO A 37 12.51 13.00 -1.17
CA PRO A 37 11.91 11.75 -1.66
C PRO A 37 10.62 11.36 -0.91
N MET A 38 10.34 11.97 0.23
CA MET A 38 9.08 11.78 0.97
C MET A 38 7.85 12.34 0.23
N PHE A 39 8.02 13.24 -0.74
CA PHE A 39 6.90 13.83 -1.51
C PHE A 39 6.56 13.08 -2.80
N GLU A 40 7.18 11.93 -3.05
CA GLU A 40 6.88 11.11 -4.24
C GLU A 40 5.52 10.42 -4.13
N LYS A 41 4.78 10.39 -5.24
CA LYS A 41 3.38 9.90 -5.30
C LYS A 41 3.15 9.02 -6.53
N ASP A 42 2.20 8.10 -6.42
CA ASP A 42 1.87 7.13 -7.47
C ASP A 42 0.34 7.04 -7.71
N SER A 43 -0.10 6.59 -8.88
CA SER A 43 -1.51 6.34 -9.25
C SER A 43 -1.58 5.32 -10.38
N CYS A 44 -2.61 4.46 -10.47
CA CYS A 44 -2.41 3.19 -11.18
C CYS A 44 -3.67 2.58 -11.85
N GLY A 45 -3.47 1.50 -12.61
CA GLY A 45 -4.51 0.53 -12.97
C GLY A 45 -4.40 -0.72 -12.11
N VAL A 46 -5.51 -1.26 -11.61
CA VAL A 46 -5.57 -2.49 -10.82
C VAL A 46 -6.69 -3.40 -11.32
N GLY A 47 -6.47 -4.71 -11.26
CA GLY A 47 -7.51 -5.69 -11.54
C GLY A 47 -7.08 -7.11 -11.18
N PHE A 48 -8.04 -8.03 -11.21
CA PHE A 48 -7.78 -9.44 -11.01
C PHE A 48 -8.77 -10.33 -11.75
N VAL A 49 -8.33 -11.54 -12.06
CA VAL A 49 -9.15 -12.65 -12.52
C VAL A 49 -9.03 -13.79 -11.52
N ALA A 50 -10.15 -14.40 -11.14
CA ALA A 50 -10.17 -15.49 -10.17
C ALA A 50 -11.26 -16.51 -10.52
N HIS A 51 -11.09 -17.75 -10.08
CA HIS A 51 -12.14 -18.77 -10.13
C HIS A 51 -12.76 -18.95 -8.75
N ILE A 52 -14.08 -18.75 -8.61
CA ILE A 52 -14.79 -18.73 -7.32
C ILE A 52 -14.53 -20.01 -6.50
N LYS A 53 -14.55 -21.17 -7.15
CA LYS A 53 -14.29 -22.49 -6.53
C LYS A 53 -12.80 -22.86 -6.39
N GLY A 54 -11.88 -21.91 -6.55
CA GLY A 54 -10.44 -22.16 -6.39
C GLY A 54 -9.82 -23.10 -7.42
N LYS A 55 -10.42 -23.28 -8.61
CA LYS A 55 -9.86 -24.18 -9.64
C LYS A 55 -8.75 -23.47 -10.42
N PRO A 56 -7.51 -24.00 -10.40
CA PRO A 56 -6.40 -23.39 -11.13
C PRO A 56 -6.53 -23.60 -12.63
N SER A 57 -6.14 -22.60 -13.41
CA SER A 57 -6.08 -22.67 -14.87
C SER A 57 -5.05 -21.69 -15.41
N HIS A 58 -4.30 -22.10 -16.44
CA HIS A 58 -3.41 -21.18 -17.16
C HIS A 58 -4.19 -20.03 -17.83
N GLN A 59 -5.45 -20.28 -18.23
CA GLN A 59 -6.31 -19.24 -18.82
C GLN A 59 -6.54 -18.06 -17.88
N ILE A 60 -6.55 -18.27 -16.56
CA ILE A 60 -6.69 -17.18 -15.57
C ILE A 60 -5.48 -16.24 -15.62
N VAL A 61 -4.29 -16.80 -15.78
CA VAL A 61 -3.05 -16.03 -15.94
C VAL A 61 -3.07 -15.26 -17.27
N VAL A 62 -3.44 -15.93 -18.36
CA VAL A 62 -3.57 -15.30 -19.69
C VAL A 62 -4.60 -14.16 -19.69
N ASP A 63 -5.78 -14.37 -19.09
CA ASP A 63 -6.83 -13.36 -19.00
C ASP A 63 -6.35 -12.13 -18.19
N ALA A 64 -5.64 -12.37 -17.09
CA ALA A 64 -5.06 -11.29 -16.27
C ALA A 64 -3.95 -10.52 -17.01
N GLU A 65 -3.12 -11.20 -17.81
CA GLU A 65 -2.15 -10.54 -18.68
C GLU A 65 -2.83 -9.68 -19.75
N ILE A 66 -3.87 -10.19 -20.42
CA ILE A 66 -4.65 -9.40 -21.39
C ILE A 66 -5.26 -8.17 -20.71
N MET A 67 -5.80 -8.35 -19.50
CA MET A 67 -6.30 -7.25 -18.68
C MET A 67 -5.23 -6.20 -18.42
N LEU A 68 -4.04 -6.62 -17.99
CA LEU A 68 -2.90 -5.73 -17.73
C LEU A 68 -2.53 -4.94 -19.00
N GLN A 69 -2.39 -5.62 -20.13
CA GLN A 69 -2.06 -5.00 -21.42
C GLN A 69 -3.10 -3.97 -21.87
N ARG A 70 -4.38 -4.24 -21.65
CA ARG A 70 -5.47 -3.32 -22.00
C ARG A 70 -5.59 -2.13 -21.04
N MET A 71 -4.87 -2.15 -19.92
CA MET A 71 -4.78 -1.02 -18.97
C MET A 71 -3.50 -0.20 -19.15
N GLU A 72 -2.69 -0.44 -20.20
CA GLU A 72 -1.43 0.29 -20.47
C GLU A 72 -1.65 1.81 -20.53
N HIS A 73 -2.80 2.30 -21.02
CA HIS A 73 -3.11 3.74 -21.06
C HIS A 73 -3.27 4.39 -19.68
N ARG A 74 -3.31 3.60 -18.59
CA ARG A 74 -3.28 4.06 -17.20
C ARG A 74 -1.89 3.98 -16.57
N GLY A 75 -0.94 3.33 -17.23
CA GLY A 75 0.44 3.22 -16.80
C GLY A 75 1.25 4.45 -17.17
N GLY A 76 2.29 4.73 -16.38
CA GLY A 76 3.29 5.72 -16.72
C GLY A 76 4.42 5.12 -17.53
N CYS A 77 4.93 5.89 -18.49
CA CYS A 77 6.20 5.62 -19.13
C CYS A 77 7.24 6.57 -18.55
N GLY A 78 8.45 6.05 -18.30
CA GLY A 78 9.60 6.84 -17.89
C GLY A 78 10.09 7.76 -19.00
N CYS A 79 11.36 8.19 -18.90
CA CYS A 79 11.97 9.08 -19.90
C CYS A 79 12.11 8.44 -21.30
N GLU A 80 11.97 7.12 -21.39
CA GLU A 80 12.09 6.30 -22.61
C GLU A 80 10.76 5.54 -22.83
N PRO A 81 10.26 5.40 -24.07
CA PRO A 81 8.98 4.72 -24.33
C PRO A 81 8.90 3.26 -23.88
N ASN A 82 10.05 2.60 -23.70
CA ASN A 82 10.18 1.20 -23.32
C ASN A 82 10.69 1.00 -21.88
N THR A 83 10.68 2.07 -21.08
CA THR A 83 10.94 2.06 -19.64
C THR A 83 9.61 2.38 -18.94
N GLY A 84 9.02 1.40 -18.26
CA GLY A 84 7.76 1.59 -17.53
C GLY A 84 7.99 1.96 -16.08
N ASP A 85 7.03 2.66 -15.47
CA ASP A 85 7.13 3.02 -14.05
C ASP A 85 6.98 1.82 -13.10
N GLY A 86 6.39 0.73 -13.59
CA GLY A 86 6.28 -0.54 -12.89
C GLY A 86 5.03 -1.32 -13.29
N ALA A 87 5.17 -2.62 -13.46
CA ALA A 87 4.06 -3.52 -13.68
C ALA A 87 4.35 -4.89 -13.06
N GLY A 88 3.29 -5.63 -12.76
CA GLY A 88 3.44 -6.95 -12.19
C GLY A 88 2.15 -7.74 -12.11
N ILE A 89 2.32 -9.00 -11.72
CA ILE A 89 1.29 -9.99 -11.52
C ILE A 89 1.56 -10.76 -10.22
N LEU A 90 0.53 -10.95 -9.42
CA LEU A 90 0.47 -11.85 -8.27
C LEU A 90 -0.43 -13.01 -8.63
N THR A 91 0.05 -14.23 -8.42
CA THR A 91 -0.72 -15.45 -8.64
C THR A 91 -0.80 -16.27 -7.36
N GLY A 92 -1.78 -17.17 -7.31
CA GLY A 92 -1.76 -18.28 -6.36
C GLY A 92 -0.57 -19.18 -6.69
N MET A 93 -0.06 -19.89 -5.68
CA MET A 93 1.12 -20.75 -5.82
C MET A 93 0.92 -21.80 -6.92
N PRO A 94 1.66 -21.75 -8.04
CA PRO A 94 1.52 -22.71 -9.13
C PRO A 94 2.32 -23.99 -8.79
N HIS A 95 1.79 -24.80 -7.87
CA HIS A 95 2.51 -25.92 -7.26
C HIS A 95 3.16 -26.87 -8.29
N ASP A 96 2.40 -27.34 -9.28
CA ASP A 96 2.87 -28.28 -10.28
C ASP A 96 4.03 -27.70 -11.12
N PHE A 97 3.92 -26.41 -11.48
CA PHE A 97 4.99 -25.69 -12.15
C PHE A 97 6.24 -25.57 -11.26
N CYS A 98 6.08 -25.18 -10.00
CA CYS A 98 7.19 -25.09 -9.04
C CYS A 98 7.92 -26.43 -8.88
N VAL A 99 7.19 -27.54 -8.75
CA VAL A 99 7.77 -28.90 -8.67
C VAL A 99 8.57 -29.21 -9.93
N LYS A 100 8.00 -28.91 -11.12
CA LYS A 100 8.67 -29.12 -12.40
C LYS A 100 10.00 -28.36 -12.48
N VAL A 101 9.99 -27.05 -12.24
CA VAL A 101 11.19 -26.21 -12.42
C VAL A 101 12.22 -26.43 -11.31
N ALA A 102 11.80 -26.70 -10.08
CA ALA A 102 12.72 -27.05 -9.01
C ALA A 102 13.46 -28.36 -9.30
N LYS A 103 12.77 -29.36 -9.88
CA LYS A 103 13.40 -30.62 -10.29
C LYS A 103 14.35 -30.43 -11.47
N GLN A 104 13.95 -29.63 -12.47
CA GLN A 104 14.72 -29.40 -13.68
C GLN A 104 15.98 -28.55 -13.42
N ASP A 105 15.83 -27.45 -12.69
CA ASP A 105 16.88 -26.43 -12.57
C ASP A 105 17.78 -26.66 -11.34
N LEU A 106 17.25 -27.25 -10.27
CA LEU A 106 17.99 -27.48 -9.01
C LEU A 106 18.19 -28.96 -8.66
N GLY A 107 17.50 -29.88 -9.34
CA GLY A 107 17.54 -31.31 -9.01
C GLY A 107 16.86 -31.69 -7.69
N ILE A 108 16.09 -30.78 -7.09
CA ILE A 108 15.42 -30.99 -5.80
C ILE A 108 13.97 -31.48 -5.98
N ASP A 109 13.49 -32.27 -5.04
CA ASP A 109 12.08 -32.64 -4.94
C ASP A 109 11.41 -31.74 -3.91
N LEU A 110 10.45 -30.92 -4.34
CA LEU A 110 9.67 -30.09 -3.44
C LEU A 110 8.66 -30.94 -2.66
N PRO A 111 8.39 -30.61 -1.38
CA PRO A 111 7.34 -31.26 -0.62
C PRO A 111 5.95 -30.82 -1.11
N ALA A 112 4.90 -31.35 -0.48
CA ALA A 112 3.51 -31.01 -0.82
C ALA A 112 3.23 -29.50 -0.69
N ALA A 113 2.26 -29.02 -1.48
CA ALA A 113 1.78 -27.64 -1.38
C ALA A 113 1.41 -27.29 0.08
N GLY A 114 1.85 -26.11 0.54
CA GLY A 114 1.69 -25.68 1.93
C GLY A 114 2.84 -26.07 2.87
N SER A 115 3.64 -27.10 2.55
CA SER A 115 4.83 -27.51 3.31
C SER A 115 6.13 -26.86 2.82
N TYR A 116 6.06 -26.08 1.75
CA TYR A 116 7.14 -25.20 1.31
C TYR A 116 6.57 -23.83 0.92
N ALA A 117 7.46 -22.85 0.87
CA ALA A 117 7.22 -21.55 0.30
C ALA A 117 8.17 -21.30 -0.87
N ALA A 118 7.68 -20.53 -1.83
CA ALA A 118 8.49 -19.99 -2.90
C ALA A 118 8.40 -18.47 -2.90
N GLY A 119 9.48 -17.81 -3.30
CA GLY A 119 9.54 -16.36 -3.27
C GLY A 119 10.53 -15.78 -4.25
N ASN A 120 10.12 -14.77 -5.01
CA ASN A 120 11.02 -14.03 -5.88
C ASN A 120 11.75 -12.95 -5.07
N VAL A 121 13.07 -12.96 -5.15
CA VAL A 121 13.97 -12.06 -4.43
C VAL A 121 14.83 -11.30 -5.42
N PHE A 122 14.79 -9.98 -5.33
CA PHE A 122 15.73 -9.09 -6.00
C PHE A 122 17.01 -9.01 -5.18
N LEU A 123 18.13 -9.19 -5.85
CA LEU A 123 19.47 -9.20 -5.26
C LEU A 123 20.41 -8.27 -6.05
N PRO A 124 21.53 -7.85 -5.44
CA PRO A 124 22.61 -7.19 -6.15
C PRO A 124 23.03 -7.94 -7.43
N THR A 125 23.39 -7.17 -8.47
CA THR A 125 23.95 -7.71 -9.71
C THR A 125 25.41 -8.11 -9.54
N ASP A 126 26.14 -7.44 -8.64
CA ASP A 126 27.49 -7.83 -8.23
C ASP A 126 27.48 -9.18 -7.51
N GLU A 127 28.28 -10.13 -8.00
CA GLU A 127 28.25 -11.52 -7.52
C GLU A 127 28.67 -11.66 -6.05
N LYS A 128 29.61 -10.84 -5.57
CA LYS A 128 30.08 -10.90 -4.19
C LYS A 128 29.02 -10.37 -3.23
N GLN A 129 28.43 -9.23 -3.56
CA GLN A 129 27.31 -8.67 -2.80
C GLN A 129 26.09 -9.59 -2.84
N ARG A 130 25.81 -10.22 -3.99
CA ARG A 130 24.75 -11.23 -4.11
C ARG A 130 24.99 -12.42 -3.19
N ALA A 131 26.20 -12.99 -3.19
CA ALA A 131 26.57 -14.11 -2.32
C ALA A 131 26.47 -13.73 -0.82
N GLN A 132 26.86 -12.50 -0.45
CA GLN A 132 26.68 -11.99 0.91
C GLN A 132 25.20 -11.94 1.31
N CYS A 133 24.33 -11.40 0.45
CA CYS A 133 22.90 -11.35 0.71
C CYS A 133 22.29 -12.76 0.85
N ILE A 134 22.62 -13.67 -0.09
CA ILE A 134 22.15 -15.06 -0.06
C ILE A 134 22.57 -15.74 1.26
N SER A 135 23.84 -15.63 1.64
CA SER A 135 24.36 -16.25 2.86
C SER A 135 23.67 -15.71 4.11
N ALA A 136 23.41 -14.39 4.16
CA ALA A 136 22.69 -13.79 5.29
C ALA A 136 21.24 -14.28 5.41
N ILE A 137 20.55 -14.45 4.28
CA ILE A 137 19.18 -14.97 4.25
C ILE A 137 19.15 -16.43 4.67
N GLU A 138 20.08 -17.25 4.18
CA GLU A 138 20.21 -18.66 4.58
C GLU A 138 20.45 -18.81 6.07
N ASN A 139 21.33 -17.98 6.66
CA ASN A 139 21.56 -17.96 8.10
C ASN A 139 20.28 -17.60 8.88
N ILE A 140 19.53 -16.58 8.43
CA ILE A 140 18.26 -16.19 9.09
C ILE A 140 17.22 -17.31 8.98
N ILE A 141 17.14 -18.00 7.85
CA ILE A 141 16.25 -19.15 7.64
C ILE A 141 16.58 -20.27 8.63
N GLU A 142 17.88 -20.59 8.79
CA GLU A 142 18.35 -21.61 9.74
C GLU A 142 18.12 -21.19 11.20
N GLU A 143 18.36 -19.91 11.55
CA GLU A 143 18.08 -19.35 12.88
C GLU A 143 16.60 -19.46 13.25
N GLN A 144 15.68 -19.33 12.28
CA GLN A 144 14.24 -19.53 12.48
C GLN A 144 13.81 -21.01 12.35
N GLY A 145 14.77 -21.94 12.30
CA GLY A 145 14.51 -23.38 12.27
C GLY A 145 13.88 -23.89 10.98
N GLN A 146 13.85 -23.08 9.91
CA GLN A 146 13.36 -23.49 8.60
C GLN A 146 14.51 -24.04 7.74
N ARG A 147 14.18 -24.73 6.65
CA ARG A 147 15.20 -25.32 5.76
C ARG A 147 15.23 -24.61 4.41
N CYS A 148 16.36 -24.00 4.08
CA CYS A 148 16.62 -23.53 2.71
C CYS A 148 16.77 -24.72 1.78
N LEU A 149 15.91 -24.83 0.76
CA LEU A 149 15.99 -25.89 -0.25
C LEU A 149 16.90 -25.51 -1.42
N GLY A 150 16.95 -24.22 -1.76
CA GLY A 150 17.84 -23.70 -2.79
C GLY A 150 17.33 -22.43 -3.47
N TRP A 151 18.19 -21.89 -4.34
CA TRP A 151 17.96 -20.67 -5.12
C TRP A 151 17.97 -20.99 -6.60
N ARG A 152 16.85 -20.73 -7.29
CA ARG A 152 16.71 -20.84 -8.74
C ARG A 152 16.89 -19.47 -9.38
N GLU A 153 17.69 -19.36 -10.41
CA GLU A 153 17.70 -18.14 -11.24
C GLU A 153 16.41 -18.07 -12.06
N VAL A 154 15.67 -16.96 -11.94
CA VAL A 154 14.40 -16.82 -12.67
C VAL A 154 14.72 -16.54 -14.15
N PRO A 155 14.21 -17.34 -15.09
CA PRO A 155 14.49 -17.14 -16.50
C PRO A 155 13.79 -15.87 -17.00
N VAL A 156 14.62 -14.90 -17.43
CA VAL A 156 14.15 -13.61 -17.95
C VAL A 156 14.68 -13.33 -19.35
N ASP A 157 13.89 -12.63 -20.17
CA ASP A 157 14.26 -12.19 -21.51
C ASP A 157 14.25 -10.66 -21.62
N THR A 158 15.33 -10.05 -21.12
CA THR A 158 15.52 -8.59 -21.14
C THR A 158 15.55 -8.04 -22.57
N ASP A 159 16.10 -8.77 -23.54
CA ASP A 159 16.25 -8.31 -24.92
C ASP A 159 14.94 -8.47 -25.70
N GLY A 160 14.27 -9.63 -25.60
CA GLY A 160 12.99 -9.89 -26.24
C GLY A 160 11.85 -9.03 -25.71
N ALA A 161 11.88 -8.68 -24.41
CA ALA A 161 10.94 -7.72 -23.83
C ALA A 161 11.26 -6.25 -24.17
N ASN A 162 12.37 -5.99 -24.87
CA ASN A 162 12.81 -4.65 -25.26
C ASN A 162 12.91 -3.69 -24.05
N ILE A 163 13.50 -4.16 -22.94
CA ILE A 163 13.60 -3.36 -21.72
C ILE A 163 14.47 -2.12 -21.96
N GLY A 164 13.96 -0.95 -21.59
CA GLY A 164 14.66 0.31 -21.78
C GLY A 164 15.98 0.41 -21.00
N PRO A 165 16.96 1.18 -21.51
CA PRO A 165 18.28 1.33 -20.90
C PRO A 165 18.23 1.67 -19.41
N THR A 166 17.33 2.56 -18.99
CA THR A 166 17.19 2.99 -17.59
C THR A 166 16.74 1.85 -16.69
N ALA A 167 15.69 1.11 -17.11
CA ALA A 167 15.20 -0.05 -16.37
C ALA A 167 16.23 -1.18 -16.33
N ARG A 168 16.92 -1.43 -17.44
CA ARG A 168 17.98 -2.44 -17.56
C ARG A 168 19.18 -2.14 -16.67
N LEU A 169 19.58 -0.87 -16.56
CA LEU A 169 20.69 -0.44 -15.71
C LEU A 169 20.43 -0.72 -14.22
N ALA A 170 19.16 -0.63 -13.81
CA ALA A 170 18.72 -0.86 -12.44
C ALA A 170 18.15 -2.27 -12.21
N GLN A 171 18.18 -3.15 -13.24
CA GLN A 171 17.65 -4.50 -13.16
C GLN A 171 18.42 -5.30 -12.09
N PRO A 172 17.75 -5.83 -11.05
CA PRO A 172 18.40 -6.68 -10.05
C PRO A 172 18.66 -8.08 -10.62
N ALA A 173 19.50 -8.85 -9.94
CA ALA A 173 19.50 -10.29 -10.11
C ALA A 173 18.20 -10.84 -9.49
N ILE A 174 17.43 -11.62 -10.25
CA ILE A 174 16.13 -12.14 -9.80
C ILE A 174 16.28 -13.63 -9.51
N MET A 175 16.21 -13.99 -8.24
CA MET A 175 16.34 -15.37 -7.77
C MET A 175 15.06 -15.80 -7.08
N GLN A 176 14.60 -17.02 -7.37
CA GLN A 176 13.49 -17.66 -6.70
C GLN A 176 14.02 -18.56 -5.59
N LEU A 177 13.65 -18.24 -4.35
CA LEU A 177 14.02 -18.94 -3.15
C LEU A 177 12.95 -19.99 -2.79
N TYR A 178 13.39 -21.21 -2.48
CA TYR A 178 12.53 -22.27 -1.93
C TYR A 178 12.89 -22.54 -0.46
N VAL A 179 11.90 -22.47 0.42
CA VAL A 179 12.04 -22.73 1.86
C VAL A 179 11.06 -23.82 2.27
N GLN A 180 11.54 -24.86 2.94
CA GLN A 180 10.72 -25.91 3.51
C GLN A 180 10.40 -25.58 4.97
N ALA A 181 9.14 -25.81 5.35
CA ALA A 181 8.69 -25.70 6.72
C ALA A 181 9.37 -26.74 7.63
N ALA A 182 9.68 -26.37 8.87
CA ALA A 182 10.03 -27.34 9.90
C ALA A 182 8.89 -28.36 10.11
N GLU A 183 9.20 -29.60 10.49
CA GLU A 183 8.21 -30.70 10.59
C GLU A 183 7.01 -30.39 11.49
N SER A 184 7.13 -29.46 12.45
CA SER A 184 6.07 -29.08 13.38
C SER A 184 5.27 -27.84 12.96
N LEU A 185 5.58 -27.20 11.83
CA LEU A 185 4.97 -25.94 11.42
C LEU A 185 4.06 -26.12 10.20
N GLU A 186 2.81 -25.70 10.36
CA GLU A 186 1.81 -25.74 9.30
C GLU A 186 0.99 -24.45 9.26
N GLY A 187 0.44 -24.15 8.08
CA GLY A 187 -0.48 -23.03 7.87
C GLY A 187 0.09 -21.68 8.33
N LYS A 188 -0.69 -20.96 9.15
CA LYS A 188 -0.34 -19.60 9.60
C LYS A 188 0.97 -19.53 10.39
N ALA A 189 1.34 -20.59 11.11
CA ALA A 189 2.60 -20.60 11.86
C ALA A 189 3.80 -20.54 10.91
N PHE A 190 3.75 -21.28 9.80
CA PHE A 190 4.80 -21.22 8.79
C PHE A 190 4.84 -19.87 8.07
N GLU A 191 3.68 -19.29 7.73
CA GLU A 191 3.61 -17.93 7.16
C GLU A 191 4.24 -16.88 8.07
N ARG A 192 4.02 -16.97 9.39
CA ARG A 192 4.64 -16.08 10.39
C ARG A 192 6.16 -16.20 10.40
N GLU A 193 6.71 -17.41 10.35
CA GLU A 193 8.16 -17.60 10.26
C GLU A 193 8.74 -16.98 9.00
N LEU A 194 8.08 -17.15 7.85
CA LEU A 194 8.49 -16.52 6.59
C LEU A 194 8.42 -14.98 6.68
N TYR A 195 7.39 -14.43 7.33
CA TYR A 195 7.30 -13.00 7.61
C TYR A 195 8.47 -12.50 8.46
N ILE A 196 8.81 -13.20 9.55
CA ILE A 196 9.96 -12.88 10.40
C ILE A 196 11.25 -12.92 9.56
N ILE A 197 11.47 -13.99 8.77
CA ILE A 197 12.62 -14.12 7.88
C ILE A 197 12.71 -12.93 6.93
N ARG A 198 11.61 -12.53 6.30
CA ARG A 198 11.59 -11.39 5.37
C ARG A 198 11.89 -10.06 6.07
N LYS A 199 11.27 -9.78 7.22
CA LYS A 199 11.49 -8.53 7.96
C LYS A 199 12.91 -8.43 8.47
N ARG A 200 13.43 -9.47 9.13
CA ARG A 200 14.82 -9.54 9.60
C ARG A 200 15.81 -9.38 8.45
N SER A 201 15.57 -10.07 7.32
CA SER A 201 16.44 -9.95 6.13
C SER A 201 16.43 -8.52 5.56
N THR A 202 15.26 -7.89 5.47
CA THR A 202 15.10 -6.51 4.98
C THR A 202 15.87 -5.54 5.87
N HIS A 203 15.68 -5.62 7.18
CA HIS A 203 16.35 -4.73 8.14
C HIS A 203 17.86 -4.94 8.19
N LEU A 204 18.32 -6.18 8.06
CA LEU A 204 19.75 -6.48 8.01
C LEU A 204 20.37 -5.94 6.71
N LEU A 205 19.81 -6.28 5.55
CA LEU A 205 20.49 -6.11 4.27
C LEU A 205 20.24 -4.75 3.60
N ARG A 206 19.02 -4.18 3.67
CA ARG A 206 18.76 -2.88 3.02
C ARG A 206 19.51 -1.73 3.67
N PHE A 207 19.79 -1.83 4.95
CA PHE A 207 20.46 -0.79 5.72
C PHE A 207 21.95 -1.06 5.95
N ASP A 208 22.49 -2.19 5.47
CA ASP A 208 23.91 -2.50 5.55
C ASP A 208 24.72 -1.61 4.59
N LYS A 209 25.54 -0.72 5.15
CA LYS A 209 26.38 0.20 4.37
C LYS A 209 27.58 -0.50 3.70
N SER A 210 27.90 -1.75 4.06
CA SER A 210 28.96 -2.50 3.39
C SER A 210 28.55 -2.99 1.99
N ILE A 211 27.24 -3.03 1.71
CA ILE A 211 26.67 -3.46 0.43
C ILE A 211 26.33 -2.21 -0.38
N GLU A 212 27.08 -1.94 -1.44
CA GLU A 212 26.88 -0.76 -2.30
C GLU A 212 25.49 -0.78 -2.98
N GLN A 213 25.08 -1.94 -3.47
CA GLN A 213 23.80 -2.17 -4.16
C GLN A 213 22.68 -2.60 -3.20
N ARG A 214 22.78 -2.29 -1.90
CA ARG A 214 21.81 -2.69 -0.87
C ARG A 214 20.36 -2.31 -1.18
N LYS A 215 20.13 -1.21 -1.89
CA LYS A 215 18.79 -0.76 -2.29
C LYS A 215 18.13 -1.69 -3.31
N SER A 216 18.92 -2.46 -4.07
CA SER A 216 18.43 -3.47 -5.01
C SER A 216 17.91 -4.72 -4.32
N PHE A 217 18.30 -4.98 -3.07
CA PHE A 217 17.79 -6.12 -2.32
C PHE A 217 16.32 -5.92 -1.97
N TYR A 218 15.43 -6.82 -2.38
CA TYR A 218 14.02 -6.77 -2.03
C TYR A 218 13.35 -8.14 -2.18
N ILE A 219 12.64 -8.60 -1.15
CA ILE A 219 11.86 -9.83 -1.23
C ILE A 219 10.44 -9.47 -1.71
N CYS A 220 10.13 -9.82 -2.96
CA CYS A 220 8.84 -9.53 -3.59
C CYS A 220 7.73 -10.34 -2.93
N SER A 221 7.94 -11.65 -2.82
CA SER A 221 7.08 -12.58 -2.10
C SER A 221 7.96 -13.62 -1.41
N LEU A 222 7.46 -14.21 -0.34
CA LEU A 222 7.94 -15.48 0.21
C LEU A 222 6.77 -16.08 0.97
N SER A 223 6.03 -16.97 0.31
CA SER A 223 4.75 -17.47 0.83
C SER A 223 4.50 -18.90 0.32
N PRO A 224 3.75 -19.72 1.07
CA PRO A 224 3.26 -21.01 0.59
C PRO A 224 2.06 -20.87 -0.36
N HIS A 225 1.39 -19.71 -0.41
CA HIS A 225 0.09 -19.55 -1.08
C HIS A 225 0.13 -18.65 -2.29
N ILE A 226 1.08 -17.72 -2.38
CA ILE A 226 1.14 -16.72 -3.44
C ILE A 226 2.58 -16.50 -3.92
N ILE A 227 2.72 -16.06 -5.16
CA ILE A 227 4.00 -15.67 -5.75
C ILE A 227 3.83 -14.41 -6.62
N ILE A 228 4.84 -13.54 -6.63
CA ILE A 228 4.78 -12.24 -7.30
C ILE A 228 5.88 -12.12 -8.34
N TYR A 229 5.49 -11.76 -9.56
CA TYR A 229 6.37 -11.41 -10.68
C TYR A 229 6.13 -9.95 -11.03
N LYS A 230 7.09 -9.08 -10.71
CA LYS A 230 6.97 -7.63 -10.93
C LYS A 230 8.29 -7.00 -11.33
N GLY A 231 8.26 -5.76 -11.78
CA GLY A 231 9.50 -5.03 -12.06
C GLY A 231 9.22 -3.67 -12.69
N MET A 232 10.30 -2.98 -13.05
CA MET A 232 10.25 -1.71 -13.78
C MET A 232 9.93 -1.99 -15.27
N LEU A 233 8.69 -2.43 -15.52
CA LEU A 233 8.19 -2.94 -16.78
C LEU A 233 6.94 -2.16 -17.19
N ASN A 234 6.71 -2.01 -18.50
CA ASN A 234 5.40 -1.66 -19.03
C ASN A 234 4.44 -2.85 -18.89
N ALA A 235 3.13 -2.60 -18.98
CA ALA A 235 2.11 -3.64 -18.86
C ALA A 235 2.25 -4.72 -19.96
N LEU A 236 2.71 -4.31 -21.16
CA LEU A 236 2.99 -5.21 -22.28
C LEU A 236 4.22 -6.11 -22.09
N GLN A 237 5.14 -5.75 -21.19
CA GLN A 237 6.44 -6.40 -21.07
C GLN A 237 6.45 -7.56 -20.06
N VAL A 238 5.51 -7.62 -19.10
CA VAL A 238 5.55 -8.59 -17.98
C VAL A 238 5.65 -10.04 -18.46
N LYS A 239 4.74 -10.46 -19.34
CA LYS A 239 4.74 -11.82 -19.93
C LYS A 239 6.01 -12.10 -20.71
N THR A 240 6.44 -11.16 -21.54
CA THR A 240 7.61 -11.33 -22.42
C THR A 240 8.90 -11.40 -21.62
N PHE A 241 9.01 -10.61 -20.54
CA PHE A 241 10.17 -10.56 -19.67
C PHE A 241 10.31 -11.79 -18.80
N TYR A 242 9.24 -12.25 -18.14
CA TYR A 242 9.26 -13.43 -17.27
C TYR A 242 8.85 -14.69 -18.01
N LEU A 243 9.81 -15.53 -18.39
CA LEU A 243 9.56 -16.71 -19.21
C LEU A 243 8.70 -17.76 -18.52
N ASP A 244 8.73 -17.82 -17.18
CA ASP A 244 7.88 -18.71 -16.38
C ASP A 244 6.37 -18.49 -16.68
N LEU A 245 5.94 -17.24 -16.90
CA LEU A 245 4.53 -16.91 -17.16
C LEU A 245 4.04 -17.37 -18.54
N GLN A 246 4.97 -17.71 -19.44
CA GLN A 246 4.66 -18.23 -20.78
C GLN A 246 4.48 -19.75 -20.78
N ASP A 247 4.84 -20.43 -19.69
CA ASP A 247 4.76 -21.87 -19.58
C ASP A 247 3.30 -22.32 -19.41
N GLY A 248 2.85 -23.23 -20.28
CA GLY A 248 1.46 -23.72 -20.26
C GLY A 248 1.09 -24.53 -19.01
N ASP A 249 2.07 -25.03 -18.26
CA ASP A 249 1.86 -25.71 -16.98
C ASP A 249 1.75 -24.71 -15.81
N TYR A 250 1.99 -23.41 -16.04
CA TYR A 250 1.79 -22.37 -15.03
C TYR A 250 0.28 -22.11 -14.86
N ALA A 251 -0.35 -22.85 -13.95
CA ALA A 251 -1.76 -22.70 -13.62
C ALA A 251 -1.96 -22.04 -12.25
N SER A 252 -2.93 -21.14 -12.15
CA SER A 252 -3.30 -20.48 -10.90
C SER A 252 -4.82 -20.30 -10.82
N HIS A 253 -5.39 -20.32 -9.61
CA HIS A 253 -6.81 -20.03 -9.36
C HIS A 253 -7.09 -18.53 -9.26
N ILE A 254 -6.05 -17.72 -9.07
CA ILE A 254 -6.10 -16.25 -9.01
C ILE A 254 -4.95 -15.61 -9.76
N ALA A 255 -5.21 -14.47 -10.38
CA ALA A 255 -4.18 -13.61 -10.95
C ALA A 255 -4.59 -12.14 -10.76
N MET A 256 -3.83 -11.41 -9.95
CA MET A 256 -4.01 -9.98 -9.69
C MET A 256 -2.89 -9.21 -10.38
N VAL A 257 -3.24 -8.18 -11.13
CA VAL A 257 -2.31 -7.37 -11.92
C VAL A 257 -2.38 -5.91 -11.54
N HIS A 258 -1.25 -5.24 -11.74
CA HIS A 258 -1.13 -3.81 -11.49
C HIS A 258 -0.17 -3.17 -12.50
N SER A 259 -0.53 -1.94 -12.91
CA SER A 259 0.34 -1.05 -13.69
C SER A 259 0.43 0.30 -13.00
N ARG A 260 1.66 0.74 -12.75
CA ARG A 260 2.02 1.93 -11.98
C ARG A 260 2.17 3.16 -12.89
N PHE A 261 1.76 4.32 -12.37
CA PHE A 261 2.13 5.65 -12.87
C PHE A 261 2.78 6.43 -11.72
N SER A 262 3.99 6.90 -11.93
CA SER A 262 4.85 7.57 -10.94
C SER A 262 4.98 9.05 -11.25
N THR A 263 5.14 9.90 -10.23
CA THR A 263 5.55 11.30 -10.43
C THR A 263 7.05 11.49 -10.69
N ASN A 264 7.84 10.42 -10.59
CA ASN A 264 9.28 10.44 -10.83
C ASN A 264 9.70 9.50 -11.98
N THR A 265 10.85 9.83 -12.55
CA THR A 265 11.54 9.03 -13.58
C THR A 265 12.70 8.21 -13.00
N PHE A 266 12.74 8.00 -11.67
CA PHE A 266 13.87 7.31 -11.03
C PHE A 266 13.65 5.80 -11.04
N PRO A 267 14.69 5.01 -11.39
CA PRO A 267 14.51 3.58 -11.52
C PRO A 267 14.30 2.90 -10.17
N SER A 268 13.17 2.19 -10.03
CA SER A 268 12.82 1.48 -8.80
C SER A 268 11.99 0.21 -9.09
N TRP A 269 12.70 -0.92 -9.21
CA TRP A 269 12.08 -2.23 -9.46
C TRP A 269 11.20 -2.71 -8.30
N ASP A 270 11.60 -2.42 -7.07
CA ASP A 270 10.93 -2.85 -5.85
C ASP A 270 9.59 -2.14 -5.61
N ARG A 271 9.42 -0.93 -6.17
CA ARG A 271 8.20 -0.11 -6.05
C ARG A 271 7.08 -0.50 -7.00
N ALA A 272 7.36 -1.35 -7.99
CA ALA A 272 6.30 -1.96 -8.78
C ALA A 272 5.34 -2.72 -7.86
N GLN A 273 4.07 -2.82 -8.26
CA GLN A 273 3.07 -3.63 -7.58
C GLN A 273 2.65 -4.78 -8.50
N PRO A 274 1.99 -5.85 -8.00
CA PRO A 274 1.48 -6.05 -6.64
C PRO A 274 2.49 -5.96 -5.48
N ASN A 275 2.01 -5.52 -4.31
CA ASN A 275 2.68 -5.76 -3.04
C ASN A 275 2.32 -7.17 -2.52
N ARG A 276 2.68 -7.52 -1.27
CA ARG A 276 2.60 -8.90 -0.80
C ARG A 276 1.17 -9.40 -0.69
N TYR A 277 0.26 -8.60 -0.15
CA TYR A 277 -1.14 -8.96 0.03
C TYR A 277 -2.10 -8.07 -0.73
N MET A 278 -1.61 -7.00 -1.36
CA MET A 278 -2.47 -5.99 -1.98
C MET A 278 -1.90 -5.33 -3.22
N SER A 279 -2.80 -4.80 -4.04
CA SER A 279 -2.52 -3.83 -5.10
C SER A 279 -3.40 -2.60 -4.89
N HIS A 280 -2.79 -1.43 -5.01
CA HIS A 280 -3.38 -0.13 -4.73
C HIS A 280 -3.44 0.73 -5.99
N ASN A 281 -4.64 1.12 -6.37
CA ASN A 281 -4.88 2.21 -7.30
C ASN A 281 -5.38 3.42 -6.51
N GLY A 282 -4.52 4.39 -6.28
CA GLY A 282 -4.85 5.49 -5.40
C GLY A 282 -3.63 6.18 -4.82
N GLU A 283 -3.88 7.04 -3.84
CA GLU A 283 -2.85 7.69 -3.03
C GLU A 283 -3.34 7.82 -1.59
N ILE A 284 -2.52 7.45 -0.62
CA ILE A 284 -2.83 7.62 0.80
C ILE A 284 -2.35 8.99 1.27
N ASN A 285 -3.28 9.93 1.40
CA ASN A 285 -2.98 11.33 1.71
C ASN A 285 -2.67 11.58 3.22
N THR A 286 -2.97 10.60 4.06
CA THR A 286 -2.74 10.62 5.52
C THR A 286 -1.42 9.96 5.94
N LEU A 287 -0.59 9.51 4.99
CA LEU A 287 0.56 8.63 5.21
C LEU A 287 1.49 9.05 6.36
N LEU A 288 1.84 10.35 6.45
CA LEU A 288 2.76 10.82 7.50
C LEU A 288 2.17 10.62 8.90
N GLY A 289 0.87 10.91 9.07
CA GLY A 289 0.16 10.68 10.32
C GLY A 289 0.16 9.19 10.66
N ASN A 290 -0.24 8.36 9.70
CA ASN A 290 -0.35 6.91 9.89
C ASN A 290 0.98 6.27 10.26
N ARG A 291 2.08 6.69 9.62
CA ARG A 291 3.43 6.20 9.93
C ARG A 291 3.87 6.59 11.34
N ASN A 292 3.58 7.82 11.75
CA ASN A 292 3.94 8.29 13.09
C ASN A 292 3.15 7.54 14.17
N TRP A 293 1.84 7.34 13.95
CA TRP A 293 1.00 6.55 14.85
C TRP A 293 1.41 5.10 14.93
N MET A 294 1.72 4.46 13.80
CA MET A 294 2.29 3.10 13.81
C MET A 294 3.61 3.03 14.57
N THR A 295 4.48 4.03 14.42
CA THR A 295 5.74 4.11 15.19
C THR A 295 5.47 4.23 16.70
N ALA A 296 4.47 5.01 17.11
CA ALA A 296 4.08 5.13 18.51
C ALA A 296 3.53 3.80 19.06
N ARG A 297 2.68 3.11 18.30
CA ARG A 297 2.06 1.82 18.69
C ARG A 297 3.04 0.68 18.83
N GLN A 298 4.19 0.71 18.13
CA GLN A 298 5.26 -0.26 18.32
C GLN A 298 5.74 -0.33 19.78
N GLY A 299 5.61 0.75 20.57
CA GLY A 299 5.97 0.75 21.98
C GLY A 299 5.03 -0.04 22.89
N MET A 300 3.81 -0.34 22.43
CA MET A 300 2.77 -1.09 23.16
C MET A 300 2.41 -2.42 22.47
N ALA A 301 3.07 -2.74 21.35
CA ALA A 301 2.75 -3.92 20.56
C ALA A 301 3.26 -5.17 21.27
N GLU A 302 2.34 -6.07 21.59
CA GLU A 302 2.63 -7.38 22.21
C GLU A 302 1.87 -8.46 21.45
N CYS A 303 2.52 -9.59 21.18
CA CYS A 303 1.90 -10.70 20.47
C CYS A 303 2.68 -11.99 20.76
N ASP A 304 2.02 -12.96 21.39
CA ASP A 304 2.62 -14.25 21.78
C ASP A 304 2.83 -15.20 20.60
N ASP A 305 2.24 -14.91 19.44
CA ASP A 305 2.31 -15.76 18.24
C ASP A 305 3.66 -15.68 17.51
N TYR A 306 4.51 -14.69 17.82
CA TYR A 306 5.83 -14.56 17.22
C TYR A 306 6.88 -15.37 17.98
N SER A 307 7.67 -16.17 17.25
CA SER A 307 8.79 -16.93 17.80
C SER A 307 10.02 -16.07 18.15
N CYS A 308 10.04 -14.82 17.69
CA CYS A 308 11.09 -13.85 17.97
C CYS A 308 10.57 -12.69 18.83
N PRO A 309 11.47 -11.96 19.52
CA PRO A 309 11.13 -10.67 20.10
C PRO A 309 10.48 -9.75 19.04
N ILE A 310 9.28 -9.22 19.33
CA ILE A 310 8.49 -8.43 18.36
C ILE A 310 9.22 -7.16 17.93
N ASP A 311 10.08 -6.62 18.80
CA ASP A 311 10.92 -5.44 18.53
C ASP A 311 11.92 -5.66 17.40
N SER A 312 12.33 -6.92 17.16
CA SER A 312 13.17 -7.29 16.02
C SER A 312 12.48 -7.13 14.66
N LEU A 313 11.16 -6.93 14.64
CA LEU A 313 10.36 -6.67 13.44
C LEU A 313 10.22 -5.17 13.14
N PHE A 314 10.70 -4.29 14.03
CA PHE A 314 10.54 -2.84 13.90
C PHE A 314 11.70 -2.19 13.14
N PRO A 315 11.44 -1.15 12.32
CA PRO A 315 10.13 -0.53 12.10
C PRO A 315 9.21 -1.33 11.15
N ILE A 316 7.90 -1.33 11.44
CA ILE A 316 6.87 -1.92 10.58
C ILE A 316 6.65 -1.04 9.35
N ALA A 317 6.36 0.25 9.57
CA ALA A 317 6.22 1.25 8.53
C ALA A 317 7.60 1.84 8.19
N GLU A 318 8.08 1.59 6.97
CA GLU A 318 9.45 1.84 6.55
C GLU A 318 9.57 3.14 5.74
N ASN A 319 10.63 3.90 5.98
CA ASN A 319 10.82 5.22 5.38
C ASN A 319 11.10 5.19 3.87
N ASP A 320 11.65 4.08 3.37
CA ASP A 320 12.03 3.87 1.97
C ASP A 320 10.92 3.25 1.11
N CYS A 321 9.82 2.82 1.73
CA CYS A 321 8.63 2.30 1.05
C CYS A 321 7.70 3.41 0.54
N SER A 322 6.94 3.11 -0.53
CA SER A 322 5.84 3.97 -0.99
C SER A 322 4.69 3.99 0.03
N ASP A 323 3.68 4.82 -0.21
CA ASP A 323 2.44 4.84 0.55
C ASP A 323 1.78 3.45 0.60
N SER A 324 1.71 2.80 -0.56
CA SER A 324 1.10 1.51 -0.81
C SER A 324 1.93 0.38 -0.18
N GLY A 325 3.26 0.50 -0.24
CA GLY A 325 4.16 -0.45 0.42
C GLY A 325 4.08 -0.35 1.95
N ASN A 326 3.93 0.86 2.49
CA ASN A 326 3.71 1.06 3.93
C ASN A 326 2.36 0.50 4.38
N PHE A 327 1.30 0.69 3.58
CA PHE A 327 0.00 0.09 3.84
C PHE A 327 0.11 -1.44 3.88
N ASP A 328 0.76 -2.04 2.87
CA ASP A 328 0.95 -3.49 2.80
C ASP A 328 1.77 -4.04 3.98
N ASN A 329 2.82 -3.33 4.41
CA ASN A 329 3.60 -3.72 5.59
C ASN A 329 2.76 -3.77 6.87
N VAL A 330 1.87 -2.78 7.07
CA VAL A 330 0.99 -2.72 8.25
C VAL A 330 -0.12 -3.77 8.15
N LEU A 331 -0.68 -3.95 6.95
CA LEU A 331 -1.67 -4.98 6.65
C LEU A 331 -1.14 -6.38 6.97
N GLU A 332 0.07 -6.68 6.51
CA GLU A 332 0.74 -7.94 6.78
C GLU A 332 1.05 -8.13 8.27
N PHE A 333 1.49 -7.07 8.96
CA PHE A 333 1.73 -7.12 10.41
C PHE A 333 0.46 -7.49 11.20
N LEU A 334 -0.68 -6.89 10.85
CA LEU A 334 -1.99 -7.20 11.44
C LEU A 334 -2.42 -8.65 11.15
N LEU A 335 -2.20 -9.13 9.92
CA LEU A 335 -2.52 -10.50 9.50
C LEU A 335 -1.68 -11.53 10.27
N MET A 336 -0.37 -11.30 10.36
CA MET A 336 0.57 -12.18 11.07
C MET A 336 0.32 -12.16 12.58
N SER A 337 -0.23 -11.08 13.12
CA SER A 337 -0.64 -10.98 14.53
C SER A 337 -2.01 -11.58 14.83
N GLY A 338 -2.68 -12.22 13.87
CA GLY A 338 -3.86 -13.06 14.10
C GLY A 338 -5.18 -12.56 13.48
N ARG A 339 -5.25 -11.31 13.03
CA ARG A 339 -6.45 -10.81 12.32
C ARG A 339 -6.60 -11.51 10.98
N THR A 340 -7.82 -11.58 10.46
CA THR A 340 -8.05 -12.04 9.08
C THR A 340 -7.80 -10.91 8.08
N LEU A 341 -7.51 -11.23 6.81
CA LEU A 341 -7.25 -10.21 5.80
C LEU A 341 -8.43 -9.23 5.62
N PRO A 342 -9.71 -9.67 5.52
CA PRO A 342 -10.84 -8.74 5.44
C PRO A 342 -10.99 -7.85 6.69
N GLU A 343 -10.73 -8.39 7.87
CA GLU A 343 -10.77 -7.65 9.15
C GLU A 343 -9.72 -6.54 9.20
N ALA A 344 -8.48 -6.86 8.84
CA ALA A 344 -7.40 -5.88 8.81
C ALA A 344 -7.67 -4.78 7.78
N VAL A 345 -8.24 -5.12 6.61
CA VAL A 345 -8.66 -4.13 5.62
C VAL A 345 -9.79 -3.23 6.15
N MET A 346 -10.78 -3.78 6.86
CA MET A 346 -11.86 -2.96 7.47
C MET A 346 -11.36 -2.05 8.60
N LEU A 347 -10.34 -2.48 9.34
CA LEU A 347 -9.68 -1.66 10.36
C LEU A 347 -8.92 -0.49 9.72
N MET A 348 -8.14 -0.75 8.66
CA MET A 348 -7.32 0.26 7.98
C MET A 348 -8.14 1.20 7.08
N VAL A 349 -9.17 0.69 6.40
CA VAL A 349 -10.04 1.44 5.47
C VAL A 349 -11.51 1.30 5.92
N PRO A 350 -11.90 1.93 7.04
CA PRO A 350 -13.26 1.84 7.55
C PRO A 350 -14.25 2.64 6.69
N GLU A 351 -15.51 2.21 6.72
CA GLU A 351 -16.64 2.97 6.16
C GLU A 351 -16.80 4.33 6.84
N ALA A 352 -17.43 5.28 6.13
CA ALA A 352 -17.98 6.46 6.80
C ALA A 352 -19.17 6.03 7.66
N TRP A 353 -18.99 6.01 8.99
CA TRP A 353 -19.96 5.45 9.93
C TRP A 353 -20.55 6.48 10.89
N GLN A 354 -19.82 7.57 11.18
CA GLN A 354 -20.17 8.54 12.23
C GLN A 354 -21.54 9.19 12.00
N SER A 355 -21.81 9.61 10.76
CA SER A 355 -23.02 10.36 10.38
C SER A 355 -24.06 9.50 9.66
N ASP A 356 -23.87 8.18 9.56
CA ASP A 356 -24.82 7.29 8.88
C ASP A 356 -25.95 6.87 9.83
N GLU A 357 -27.09 7.55 9.78
CA GLU A 357 -28.25 7.21 10.61
C GLU A 357 -28.84 5.81 10.32
N ASN A 358 -28.64 5.27 9.11
CA ASN A 358 -29.25 4.00 8.67
C ASN A 358 -28.39 2.77 8.98
N MET A 359 -27.14 2.97 9.42
CA MET A 359 -26.24 1.87 9.74
C MET A 359 -26.71 1.13 11.01
N ASP A 360 -26.69 -0.21 10.95
CA ASP A 360 -27.01 -1.09 12.08
C ASP A 360 -26.15 -0.78 13.31
N GLN A 361 -26.74 -0.84 14.51
CA GLN A 361 -26.06 -0.42 15.73
C GLN A 361 -24.82 -1.27 16.04
N ALA A 362 -24.87 -2.59 15.84
CA ALA A 362 -23.70 -3.43 16.10
C ALA A 362 -22.54 -3.07 15.15
N LYS A 363 -22.86 -2.75 13.90
CA LYS A 363 -21.88 -2.27 12.91
C LYS A 363 -21.31 -0.90 13.28
N LYS A 364 -22.15 0.03 13.77
CA LYS A 364 -21.68 1.34 14.29
C LYS A 364 -20.74 1.16 15.47
N ASP A 365 -21.12 0.33 16.45
CA ASP A 365 -20.31 0.07 17.64
C ASP A 365 -18.98 -0.58 17.28
N PHE A 366 -18.97 -1.51 16.31
CA PHE A 366 -17.74 -2.08 15.78
C PHE A 366 -16.80 -1.02 15.18
N TYR A 367 -17.31 -0.14 14.32
CA TYR A 367 -16.45 0.91 13.73
C TYR A 367 -16.04 1.97 14.75
N ARG A 368 -16.90 2.30 15.71
CA ARG A 368 -16.59 3.21 16.83
C ARG A 368 -15.46 2.65 17.68
N TYR A 369 -15.53 1.38 18.06
CA TYR A 369 -14.44 0.68 18.76
C TYR A 369 -13.12 0.74 17.95
N ASN A 370 -13.16 0.34 16.68
CA ASN A 370 -11.95 0.32 15.86
C ASN A 370 -11.36 1.71 15.60
N SER A 371 -12.19 2.76 15.59
CA SER A 371 -11.73 4.15 15.45
C SER A 371 -10.90 4.64 16.64
N ALA A 372 -11.04 4.02 17.80
CA ALA A 372 -10.17 4.27 18.95
C ALA A 372 -8.83 3.52 18.86
N MET A 373 -8.76 2.45 18.05
CA MET A 373 -7.57 1.60 17.91
C MET A 373 -6.67 2.02 16.74
N MET A 374 -7.25 2.43 15.60
CA MET A 374 -6.52 2.78 14.40
C MET A 374 -7.20 3.92 13.64
N GLU A 375 -6.40 4.94 13.31
CA GLU A 375 -6.81 5.98 12.38
C GLU A 375 -6.94 5.44 10.94
N PRO A 376 -7.92 5.93 10.16
CA PRO A 376 -8.09 5.51 8.78
C PRO A 376 -6.86 5.84 7.92
N TRP A 377 -6.45 4.87 7.10
CA TRP A 377 -5.49 5.09 6.01
C TRP A 377 -6.23 5.70 4.81
N ASP A 378 -6.52 7.00 4.93
CA ASP A 378 -7.40 7.71 4.01
C ASP A 378 -6.69 8.26 2.75
N GLY A 379 -7.50 8.57 1.75
CA GLY A 379 -7.13 9.00 0.40
C GLY A 379 -7.88 8.22 -0.67
N PRO A 380 -7.86 8.66 -1.94
CA PRO A 380 -8.47 7.91 -3.03
C PRO A 380 -7.85 6.51 -3.09
N ALA A 381 -8.65 5.46 -2.98
CA ALA A 381 -8.11 4.11 -2.96
C ALA A 381 -9.09 3.11 -3.59
N SER A 382 -8.57 2.32 -4.51
CA SER A 382 -9.15 1.03 -4.93
C SER A 382 -8.12 -0.03 -4.60
N ILE A 383 -8.35 -0.76 -3.52
CA ILE A 383 -7.42 -1.78 -3.02
C ILE A 383 -7.99 -3.15 -3.37
N ALA A 384 -7.26 -3.90 -4.19
CA ALA A 384 -7.47 -5.34 -4.37
C ALA A 384 -6.51 -6.08 -3.43
N PHE A 385 -6.97 -7.14 -2.78
CA PHE A 385 -6.18 -7.85 -1.77
C PHE A 385 -6.42 -9.36 -1.77
N THR A 386 -5.40 -10.15 -1.44
CA THR A 386 -5.45 -11.61 -1.37
C THR A 386 -4.33 -12.18 -0.50
N ASP A 387 -4.64 -13.24 0.23
CA ASP A 387 -3.70 -14.11 0.95
C ASP A 387 -3.59 -15.50 0.27
N GLY A 388 -4.17 -15.66 -0.92
CA GLY A 388 -4.32 -16.93 -1.63
C GLY A 388 -5.55 -17.76 -1.24
N LYS A 389 -6.17 -17.50 -0.08
CA LYS A 389 -7.39 -18.17 0.41
C LYS A 389 -8.65 -17.36 0.13
N CYS A 390 -8.51 -16.04 0.04
CA CYS A 390 -9.54 -15.16 -0.46
C CYS A 390 -8.99 -14.16 -1.49
N ILE A 391 -9.87 -13.57 -2.29
CA ILE A 391 -9.59 -12.38 -3.10
C ILE A 391 -10.69 -11.38 -2.83
N GLY A 392 -10.32 -10.15 -2.53
CA GLY A 392 -11.27 -9.09 -2.26
C GLY A 392 -10.85 -7.77 -2.86
N ALA A 393 -11.78 -6.83 -2.83
CA ALA A 393 -11.52 -5.46 -3.14
C ALA A 393 -12.39 -4.52 -2.33
N VAL A 394 -11.82 -3.37 -1.98
CA VAL A 394 -12.49 -2.29 -1.25
C VAL A 394 -12.17 -0.95 -1.91
N LEU A 395 -13.13 -0.04 -1.82
CA LEU A 395 -12.92 1.37 -2.16
C LEU A 395 -12.71 2.18 -0.87
N ASP A 396 -12.03 3.31 -1.00
CA ASP A 396 -12.01 4.32 0.05
C ASP A 396 -13.44 4.74 0.44
N ARG A 397 -13.57 5.38 1.62
CA ARG A 397 -14.85 5.80 2.17
C ARG A 397 -15.70 6.67 1.24
N ASN A 398 -15.07 7.38 0.30
CA ASN A 398 -15.72 8.27 -0.66
C ASN A 398 -15.90 7.62 -2.04
N GLY A 399 -15.25 6.49 -2.28
CA GLY A 399 -15.25 5.79 -3.57
C GLY A 399 -14.68 6.62 -4.71
N LEU A 400 -13.52 7.24 -4.47
CA LEU A 400 -12.87 8.17 -5.40
C LEU A 400 -12.21 7.46 -6.60
N ARG A 401 -12.15 6.12 -6.59
CA ARG A 401 -11.58 5.31 -7.66
C ARG A 401 -12.63 4.33 -8.23
N PRO A 402 -12.60 4.06 -9.55
CA PRO A 402 -13.53 3.13 -10.16
C PRO A 402 -13.10 1.68 -9.91
N SER A 403 -14.06 0.81 -9.64
CA SER A 403 -13.88 -0.64 -9.75
C SER A 403 -15.17 -1.31 -10.23
N ARG A 404 -15.05 -2.15 -11.25
CA ARG A 404 -16.15 -2.87 -11.89
C ARG A 404 -15.84 -4.35 -11.88
N TYR A 405 -16.88 -5.18 -11.75
CA TYR A 405 -16.69 -6.62 -11.75
C TYR A 405 -17.76 -7.36 -12.55
N TYR A 406 -17.36 -8.52 -13.06
CA TYR A 406 -18.16 -9.46 -13.81
C TYR A 406 -18.12 -10.80 -13.10
N LEU A 407 -19.27 -11.43 -12.97
CA LEU A 407 -19.38 -12.85 -12.65
C LEU A 407 -19.86 -13.56 -13.91
N THR A 408 -19.24 -14.67 -14.23
CA THR A 408 -19.58 -15.48 -15.40
C THR A 408 -20.29 -16.77 -14.99
N ASN A 409 -20.91 -17.44 -15.95
CA ASN A 409 -21.62 -18.70 -15.74
C ASN A 409 -20.66 -19.88 -15.47
N ASP A 410 -19.39 -19.75 -15.84
CA ASP A 410 -18.31 -20.70 -15.56
C ASP A 410 -17.57 -20.39 -14.24
N ASP A 411 -18.19 -19.64 -13.32
CA ASP A 411 -17.66 -19.30 -11.99
C ASP A 411 -16.35 -18.48 -11.99
N ARG A 412 -16.05 -17.76 -13.08
CA ARG A 412 -14.97 -16.75 -13.07
C ARG A 412 -15.47 -15.41 -12.53
N VAL A 413 -14.56 -14.74 -11.86
CA VAL A 413 -14.69 -13.35 -11.38
C VAL A 413 -13.63 -12.54 -12.09
N ILE A 414 -14.05 -11.44 -12.70
CA ILE A 414 -13.16 -10.49 -13.37
C ILE A 414 -13.44 -9.13 -12.77
N MET A 415 -12.48 -8.54 -12.07
CA MET A 415 -12.56 -7.21 -11.49
C MET A 415 -11.48 -6.32 -12.09
N ALA A 416 -11.80 -5.10 -12.48
CA ALA A 416 -10.80 -4.11 -12.86
C ALA A 416 -11.28 -2.67 -12.63
N SER A 417 -10.33 -1.73 -12.72
CA SER A 417 -10.60 -0.30 -12.80
C SER A 417 -11.52 0.09 -13.97
N GLU A 418 -11.57 -0.73 -15.03
CA GLU A 418 -12.32 -0.49 -16.26
C GLU A 418 -13.14 -1.70 -16.70
N VAL A 419 -14.01 -1.46 -17.69
CA VAL A 419 -14.81 -2.50 -18.37
C VAL A 419 -14.18 -2.84 -19.73
N GLY A 420 -14.37 -4.07 -20.22
CA GLY A 420 -13.83 -4.49 -21.53
C GLY A 420 -12.36 -4.92 -21.51
N VAL A 421 -11.79 -5.13 -20.33
CA VAL A 421 -10.39 -5.54 -20.14
C VAL A 421 -10.15 -7.03 -20.39
N VAL A 422 -11.20 -7.85 -20.42
CA VAL A 422 -11.15 -9.27 -20.79
C VAL A 422 -12.33 -9.56 -21.70
N ASP A 423 -12.11 -10.35 -22.73
CA ASP A 423 -13.18 -10.76 -23.65
C ASP A 423 -14.02 -11.85 -22.99
N VAL A 424 -15.31 -11.55 -22.81
CA VAL A 424 -16.29 -12.48 -22.24
C VAL A 424 -17.49 -12.47 -23.17
N ASP A 425 -17.93 -13.65 -23.61
CA ASP A 425 -19.17 -13.77 -24.37
C ASP A 425 -20.33 -13.17 -23.55
N PRO A 426 -21.11 -12.23 -24.10
CA PRO A 426 -22.29 -11.70 -23.41
C PRO A 426 -23.24 -12.77 -22.86
N ALA A 427 -23.33 -13.94 -23.50
CA ALA A 427 -24.13 -15.08 -23.04
C ALA A 427 -23.56 -15.75 -21.77
N ASP A 428 -22.25 -15.64 -21.54
CA ASP A 428 -21.57 -16.20 -20.37
C ASP A 428 -21.58 -15.25 -19.17
N VAL A 429 -22.04 -14.01 -19.31
CA VAL A 429 -22.10 -13.08 -18.20
C VAL A 429 -23.31 -13.38 -17.31
N LYS A 430 -23.05 -13.82 -16.08
CA LYS A 430 -24.04 -14.05 -15.04
C LYS A 430 -24.47 -12.75 -14.34
N PHE A 431 -23.51 -11.88 -14.04
CA PHE A 431 -23.76 -10.62 -13.32
C PHE A 431 -22.71 -9.56 -13.65
N LYS A 432 -23.11 -8.29 -13.69
CA LYS A 432 -22.22 -7.12 -13.82
C LYS A 432 -22.49 -6.15 -12.67
N GLY A 433 -21.43 -5.78 -11.95
CA GLY A 433 -21.52 -4.90 -10.78
C GLY A 433 -20.47 -3.80 -10.76
N ARG A 434 -20.59 -2.93 -9.76
CA ARG A 434 -19.55 -1.97 -9.38
C ARG A 434 -19.34 -2.02 -7.88
N LEU A 435 -18.13 -1.75 -7.42
CA LEU A 435 -17.90 -1.51 -6.01
C LEU A 435 -18.54 -0.17 -5.63
N GLN A 436 -19.05 -0.11 -4.41
CA GLN A 436 -19.69 1.08 -3.84
C GLN A 436 -18.81 1.57 -2.68
N PRO A 437 -18.77 2.89 -2.42
CA PRO A 437 -18.06 3.43 -1.25
C PRO A 437 -18.44 2.65 0.01
N GLY A 438 -17.41 2.28 0.78
CA GLY A 438 -17.58 1.52 2.02
C GLY A 438 -17.91 0.04 1.87
N LYS A 439 -18.35 -0.47 0.71
CA LYS A 439 -18.63 -1.90 0.53
C LYS A 439 -17.39 -2.70 0.14
N MET A 440 -17.28 -3.90 0.68
CA MET A 440 -16.25 -4.87 0.35
C MET A 440 -16.80 -5.93 -0.61
N PHE A 441 -16.04 -6.18 -1.67
CA PHE A 441 -16.20 -7.35 -2.53
C PHE A 441 -15.26 -8.45 -1.99
N LEU A 442 -15.76 -9.66 -1.77
CA LEU A 442 -14.93 -10.76 -1.24
C LEU A 442 -15.37 -12.12 -1.81
N VAL A 443 -14.43 -12.84 -2.41
CA VAL A 443 -14.58 -14.26 -2.78
C VAL A 443 -13.73 -15.08 -1.81
N ASP A 444 -14.36 -16.06 -1.19
CA ASP A 444 -13.72 -17.03 -0.30
C ASP A 444 -13.55 -18.35 -1.08
N PHE A 445 -12.30 -18.76 -1.33
CA PHE A 445 -12.03 -19.95 -2.13
C PHE A 445 -12.26 -21.25 -1.36
N ASP A 446 -12.12 -21.22 -0.03
CA ASP A 446 -12.36 -22.38 0.83
C ASP A 446 -13.87 -22.69 0.89
N ARG A 447 -14.70 -21.65 0.94
CA ARG A 447 -16.17 -21.78 0.84
C ARG A 447 -16.65 -21.95 -0.60
N GLY A 448 -15.86 -21.49 -1.57
CA GLY A 448 -16.18 -21.55 -2.99
C GLY A 448 -17.35 -20.64 -3.38
N GLU A 449 -17.46 -19.46 -2.75
CA GLU A 449 -18.57 -18.54 -2.97
C GLU A 449 -18.17 -17.05 -2.87
N LEU A 450 -19.02 -16.19 -3.44
CA LEU A 450 -18.93 -14.74 -3.25
C LEU A 450 -19.66 -14.36 -1.97
N ILE A 451 -18.94 -13.82 -1.00
CA ILE A 451 -19.49 -13.37 0.28
C ILE A 451 -20.05 -11.97 0.11
N SER A 452 -21.33 -11.78 0.47
CA SER A 452 -21.95 -10.45 0.46
C SER A 452 -21.39 -9.59 1.59
N ASP A 453 -21.25 -8.29 1.32
CA ASP A 453 -20.79 -7.27 2.29
C ASP A 453 -21.54 -7.31 3.63
N GLU A 454 -22.86 -7.46 3.59
CA GLU A 454 -23.72 -7.51 4.78
C GLU A 454 -23.40 -8.71 5.68
N VAL A 455 -23.28 -9.91 5.08
CA VAL A 455 -22.92 -11.13 5.81
C VAL A 455 -21.52 -11.02 6.40
N LEU A 456 -20.56 -10.52 5.62
CA LEU A 456 -19.18 -10.35 6.05
C LEU A 456 -19.09 -9.42 7.27
N LYS A 457 -19.65 -8.21 7.16
CA LYS A 457 -19.55 -7.20 8.21
C LYS A 457 -20.35 -7.57 9.44
N LYS A 458 -21.49 -8.24 9.28
CA LYS A 458 -22.28 -8.73 10.40
C LYS A 458 -21.51 -9.76 11.23
N ASP A 459 -20.74 -10.64 10.59
CA ASP A 459 -19.89 -11.61 11.30
C ASP A 459 -18.88 -10.90 12.21
N PHE A 460 -18.20 -9.87 11.70
CA PHE A 460 -17.22 -9.12 12.49
C PHE A 460 -17.88 -8.23 13.54
N SER A 461 -18.95 -7.52 13.19
CA SER A 461 -19.59 -6.56 14.09
C SER A 461 -20.32 -7.20 15.27
N THR A 462 -20.59 -8.51 15.19
CA THR A 462 -21.26 -9.28 16.26
C THR A 462 -20.33 -10.25 16.97
N ARG A 463 -19.05 -10.30 16.60
CA ARG A 463 -18.07 -11.24 17.19
C ARG A 463 -17.77 -10.94 18.66
N ASN A 464 -17.77 -9.66 19.03
CA ASN A 464 -17.54 -9.19 20.40
C ASN A 464 -18.64 -8.20 20.81
N PRO A 465 -18.88 -8.00 22.12
CA PRO A 465 -19.91 -7.07 22.61
C PRO A 465 -19.41 -5.61 22.59
N TYR A 466 -19.07 -5.11 21.40
CA TYR A 466 -18.46 -3.78 21.23
C TYR A 466 -19.26 -2.64 21.88
N GLY A 467 -20.59 -2.67 21.79
CA GLY A 467 -21.45 -1.66 22.41
C GLY A 467 -21.37 -1.66 23.95
N GLU A 468 -21.19 -2.83 24.57
CA GLU A 468 -20.98 -2.95 26.01
C GLU A 468 -19.61 -2.39 26.41
N TRP A 469 -18.55 -2.78 25.68
CA TRP A 469 -17.20 -2.27 25.93
C TRP A 469 -17.11 -0.75 25.82
N LEU A 470 -17.71 -0.18 24.77
CA LEU A 470 -17.79 1.27 24.59
C LEU A 470 -18.57 1.92 25.73
N SER A 471 -19.70 1.35 26.16
CA SER A 471 -20.45 1.90 27.29
C SER A 471 -19.70 1.86 28.62
N ASN A 472 -18.79 0.89 28.79
CA ASN A 472 -18.03 0.72 30.03
C ASN A 472 -16.78 1.61 30.08
N GLN A 473 -16.14 1.86 28.94
CA GLN A 473 -14.84 2.54 28.87
C GLN A 473 -14.90 3.96 28.31
N GLU A 474 -15.87 4.28 27.44
CA GLU A 474 -15.97 5.60 26.81
C GLU A 474 -16.61 6.62 27.76
N ILE A 475 -15.92 7.74 27.99
CA ILE A 475 -16.45 8.89 28.73
C ILE A 475 -16.63 10.04 27.74
N LYS A 476 -17.88 10.52 27.58
CA LYS A 476 -18.14 11.67 26.71
C LYS A 476 -17.92 12.96 27.48
N LEU A 477 -17.48 14.01 26.79
CA LEU A 477 -17.28 15.33 27.41
C LEU A 477 -18.55 15.85 28.10
N ALA A 478 -19.72 15.54 27.56
CA ALA A 478 -21.02 15.90 28.13
C ALA A 478 -21.30 15.23 29.49
N ASP A 479 -20.64 14.11 29.79
CA ASP A 479 -20.82 13.35 31.03
C ASP A 479 -20.00 13.92 32.19
N LEU A 480 -19.02 14.80 31.91
CA LEU A 480 -18.08 15.34 32.91
C LEU A 480 -18.69 16.42 33.83
N GLY A 481 -19.95 16.84 33.62
CA GLY A 481 -20.67 17.69 34.57
C GLY A 481 -20.02 19.05 34.84
N CYS A 482 -19.49 19.71 33.81
CA CYS A 482 -18.87 21.05 33.91
C CYS A 482 -19.92 22.17 34.02
N GLU A 483 -20.66 22.23 35.13
CA GLU A 483 -21.66 23.28 35.39
C GLU A 483 -21.09 24.53 36.09
N GLN A 484 -19.78 24.57 36.36
CA GLN A 484 -19.15 25.72 37.01
C GLN A 484 -18.99 26.89 36.02
N GLU A 485 -19.33 28.10 36.46
CA GLU A 485 -19.00 29.32 35.72
C GLU A 485 -17.49 29.36 35.45
N ALA A 486 -17.13 29.53 34.17
CA ALA A 486 -15.74 29.70 33.78
C ALA A 486 -15.12 30.88 34.54
N HIS A 487 -13.86 30.74 34.95
CA HIS A 487 -13.12 31.85 35.53
C HIS A 487 -13.16 33.05 34.58
N GLY A 488 -13.76 34.15 35.02
CA GLY A 488 -13.83 35.39 34.24
C GLY A 488 -12.45 35.98 33.96
N PHE A 489 -12.37 36.88 32.99
CA PHE A 489 -11.12 37.54 32.63
C PHE A 489 -10.76 38.62 33.66
N ASN A 490 -9.45 38.77 33.96
CA ASN A 490 -8.96 39.89 34.73
C ASN A 490 -8.80 41.13 33.82
N PRO A 491 -9.61 42.20 33.99
CA PRO A 491 -9.62 43.37 33.11
C PRO A 491 -8.28 44.11 33.05
N ASP A 492 -7.50 44.11 34.13
CA ASP A 492 -6.24 44.84 34.22
C ASP A 492 -5.14 44.18 33.38
N THR A 493 -5.25 42.88 33.12
CA THR A 493 -4.20 42.09 32.44
C THR A 493 -4.56 41.67 31.02
N ILE A 494 -5.80 41.85 30.58
CA ILE A 494 -6.27 41.33 29.29
C ILE A 494 -5.53 41.98 28.12
N ILE A 495 -5.41 43.31 28.10
CA ILE A 495 -4.75 44.04 27.00
C ILE A 495 -3.25 43.71 26.93
N PRO A 496 -2.47 43.75 28.04
CA PRO A 496 -1.08 43.32 28.01
C PRO A 496 -0.88 41.87 27.52
N ARG A 497 -1.76 40.95 27.91
CA ARG A 497 -1.71 39.55 27.44
C ARG A 497 -1.98 39.44 25.95
N MET A 498 -3.02 40.12 25.46
CA MET A 498 -3.33 40.17 24.03
C MET A 498 -2.15 40.70 23.22
N GLN A 499 -1.50 41.77 23.67
CA GLN A 499 -0.30 42.30 23.02
C GLN A 499 0.87 41.31 23.04
N ALA A 500 1.10 40.64 24.17
CA ALA A 500 2.14 39.62 24.29
C ALA A 500 1.92 38.42 23.35
N PHE A 501 0.67 38.05 23.10
CA PHE A 501 0.29 37.02 22.11
C PHE A 501 0.08 37.56 20.69
N GLY A 502 0.51 38.80 20.41
CA GLY A 502 0.50 39.34 19.04
C GLY A 502 -0.87 39.72 18.49
N TYR A 503 -1.90 39.84 19.32
CA TYR A 503 -3.21 40.35 18.88
C TYR A 503 -3.09 41.81 18.48
N THR A 504 -3.57 42.13 17.29
CA THR A 504 -3.66 43.50 16.78
C THR A 504 -5.11 43.94 16.66
N VAL A 505 -5.33 45.26 16.57
CA VAL A 505 -6.66 45.81 16.30
C VAL A 505 -7.24 45.21 15.00
N GLU A 506 -6.41 45.02 13.98
CA GLU A 506 -6.82 44.43 12.70
C GLU A 506 -7.24 42.96 12.87
N THR A 507 -6.44 42.13 13.54
CA THR A 507 -6.80 40.72 13.81
C THR A 507 -8.12 40.63 14.58
N MET A 508 -8.33 41.51 15.56
CA MET A 508 -9.58 41.54 16.32
C MET A 508 -10.78 41.94 15.46
N GLN A 509 -10.65 43.02 14.67
CA GLN A 509 -11.75 43.57 13.88
C GLN A 509 -12.10 42.73 12.64
N PHE A 510 -11.09 42.21 11.94
CA PHE A 510 -11.28 41.53 10.66
C PHE A 510 -11.28 40.00 10.77
N MET A 511 -10.72 39.42 11.83
CA MET A 511 -10.72 37.96 12.02
C MET A 511 -11.68 37.52 13.13
N LEU A 512 -11.45 37.98 14.36
CA LEU A 512 -12.19 37.46 15.52
C LEU A 512 -13.65 37.94 15.57
N LEU A 513 -13.89 39.23 15.33
CA LEU A 513 -15.24 39.78 15.44
C LEU A 513 -16.23 39.18 14.42
N PRO A 514 -15.85 38.93 13.15
CA PRO A 514 -16.70 38.19 12.21
C PRO A 514 -16.98 36.76 12.65
N LEU A 515 -15.99 36.01 13.17
CA LEU A 515 -16.20 34.65 13.69
C LEU A 515 -17.29 34.60 14.76
N VAL A 516 -17.30 35.58 15.67
CA VAL A 516 -18.28 35.64 16.77
C VAL A 516 -19.66 36.10 16.29
N ARG A 517 -19.72 37.08 15.38
CA ARG A 517 -20.99 37.68 14.94
C ARG A 517 -21.68 36.91 13.82
N GLU A 518 -20.90 36.34 12.91
CA GLU A 518 -21.39 35.69 11.69
C GLU A 518 -21.29 34.16 11.75
N LEU A 519 -20.60 33.60 12.76
CA LEU A 519 -20.41 32.16 12.95
C LEU A 519 -19.82 31.45 11.73
N ARG A 520 -18.94 32.15 11.01
CA ARG A 520 -18.22 31.65 9.84
C ARG A 520 -16.84 32.28 9.76
N ASP A 521 -15.93 31.61 9.06
CA ASP A 521 -14.62 32.18 8.78
C ASP A 521 -14.74 33.51 7.99
N PRO A 522 -13.90 34.51 8.33
CA PRO A 522 -13.91 35.81 7.69
C PRO A 522 -13.53 35.70 6.22
N VAL A 523 -14.30 36.34 5.34
CA VAL A 523 -14.06 36.34 3.89
C VAL A 523 -13.36 37.62 3.45
N GLY A 524 -12.24 37.47 2.74
CA GLY A 524 -11.47 38.55 2.13
C GLY A 524 -11.36 38.40 0.60
N SER A 525 -10.64 39.33 -0.04
CA SER A 525 -10.29 39.27 -1.46
C SER A 525 -8.87 39.81 -1.69
N MET A 526 -8.36 39.69 -2.92
CA MET A 526 -6.96 39.95 -3.30
C MET A 526 -5.96 38.92 -2.75
N GLY A 527 -4.74 38.93 -3.30
CA GLY A 527 -3.65 38.07 -2.83
C GLY A 527 -2.99 38.62 -1.56
N ASN A 528 -2.30 37.75 -0.83
CA ASN A 528 -1.48 38.16 0.32
C ASN A 528 -0.18 38.82 -0.18
N ASP A 529 -0.09 40.15 -0.05
CA ASP A 529 1.06 40.96 -0.43
C ASP A 529 2.05 41.21 0.73
N SER A 530 1.81 40.60 1.90
CA SER A 530 2.73 40.68 3.02
C SER A 530 4.03 39.93 2.73
N ALA A 531 5.15 40.45 3.25
CA ALA A 531 6.42 39.73 3.23
C ALA A 531 6.29 38.35 3.89
N LEU A 532 7.03 37.36 3.37
CA LEU A 532 7.15 36.05 4.02
C LEU A 532 7.63 36.24 5.46
N ALA A 533 7.19 35.38 6.37
CA ALA A 533 7.43 35.58 7.80
C ALA A 533 8.93 35.70 8.15
N CYS A 534 9.79 34.95 7.46
CA CYS A 534 11.24 35.00 7.63
C CYS A 534 11.93 36.24 7.03
N LEU A 535 11.22 37.01 6.20
CA LEU A 535 11.71 38.24 5.56
C LEU A 535 11.04 39.50 6.14
N SER A 536 10.14 39.35 7.10
CA SER A 536 9.39 40.46 7.67
C SER A 536 10.23 41.20 8.71
N ASP A 537 10.26 42.53 8.63
CA ASP A 537 10.83 43.39 9.69
C ASP A 537 9.91 43.51 10.92
N LYS A 538 8.71 42.92 10.86
CA LYS A 538 7.73 42.91 11.96
C LYS A 538 7.78 41.58 12.72
N PRO A 539 7.47 41.56 14.02
CA PRO A 539 7.30 40.32 14.75
C PRO A 539 6.17 39.49 14.12
N ARG A 540 6.47 38.23 13.78
CA ARG A 540 5.53 37.28 13.19
C ARG A 540 5.26 36.15 14.17
N MET A 541 4.07 35.57 14.07
CA MET A 541 3.65 34.49 14.95
C MET A 541 4.16 33.15 14.40
N ILE A 542 4.37 32.17 15.28
CA ILE A 542 4.92 30.87 14.89
C ILE A 542 4.08 30.23 13.76
N TYR A 543 2.75 30.33 13.83
CA TYR A 543 1.85 29.79 12.81
C TYR A 543 1.98 30.46 11.42
N ASP A 544 2.59 31.65 11.30
CA ASP A 544 2.86 32.26 9.99
C ASP A 544 3.91 31.50 9.16
N TYR A 545 4.77 30.74 9.84
CA TYR A 545 5.84 29.95 9.24
C TYR A 545 5.35 28.59 8.71
N PHE A 546 4.19 28.13 9.18
CA PHE A 546 3.57 26.90 8.71
C PHE A 546 2.58 27.22 7.60
N LYS A 547 2.74 26.55 6.46
CA LYS A 547 1.81 26.65 5.32
C LYS A 547 0.99 25.38 5.27
N GLN A 548 -0.33 25.53 5.20
CA GLN A 548 -1.23 24.41 5.00
C GLN A 548 -0.92 23.77 3.65
N LEU A 549 -0.69 22.46 3.68
CA LEU A 549 -0.58 21.68 2.46
C LEU A 549 -1.98 21.50 1.87
N PHE A 550 -2.05 21.44 0.55
CA PHE A 550 -3.28 21.15 -0.16
C PHE A 550 -3.00 20.14 -1.27
N ALA A 551 -4.04 19.39 -1.62
CA ALA A 551 -3.98 18.40 -2.66
C ALA A 551 -4.08 19.05 -4.05
N GLN A 552 -3.23 18.60 -4.98
CA GLN A 552 -3.28 19.04 -6.37
C GLN A 552 -2.93 17.88 -7.30
N VAL A 553 -3.81 17.64 -8.29
CA VAL A 553 -3.72 16.58 -9.34
C VAL A 553 -3.77 15.15 -8.81
N THR A 554 -2.87 14.83 -7.89
CA THR A 554 -2.56 13.50 -7.36
C THR A 554 -3.71 12.90 -6.54
N ASN A 555 -4.32 13.72 -5.68
CA ASN A 555 -5.57 13.42 -5.00
C ASN A 555 -6.53 14.63 -5.04
N PRO A 556 -7.86 14.43 -5.02
CA PRO A 556 -8.83 15.52 -4.98
C PRO A 556 -9.05 16.04 -3.55
N PRO A 557 -9.36 17.33 -3.36
CA PRO A 557 -9.94 17.82 -2.11
C PRO A 557 -11.40 17.36 -1.97
N ILE A 558 -11.91 17.35 -0.72
CA ILE A 558 -13.30 17.01 -0.38
C ILE A 558 -14.09 18.31 -0.17
N ASP A 559 -15.37 18.33 -0.56
CA ASP A 559 -16.27 19.44 -0.26
C ASP A 559 -16.81 19.29 1.16
N SER A 560 -16.20 20.00 2.12
CA SER A 560 -16.54 19.88 3.54
C SER A 560 -17.94 20.38 3.92
N ILE A 561 -18.69 20.98 2.97
CA ILE A 561 -20.07 21.42 3.19
C ILE A 561 -21.05 20.41 2.59
N ARG A 562 -20.80 19.98 1.35
CA ARG A 562 -21.73 19.07 0.64
C ARG A 562 -21.53 17.60 1.00
N GLU A 563 -20.31 17.24 1.40
CA GLU A 563 -19.89 15.89 1.74
C GLU A 563 -19.54 15.79 3.24
N GLU A 564 -20.12 16.65 4.09
CA GLU A 564 -19.88 16.67 5.54
C GLU A 564 -20.12 15.28 6.19
N VAL A 565 -21.06 14.51 5.65
CA VAL A 565 -21.44 13.18 6.16
C VAL A 565 -20.30 12.15 6.15
N VAL A 566 -19.22 12.37 5.38
CA VAL A 566 -18.04 11.49 5.34
C VAL A 566 -16.87 11.99 6.20
N MET A 567 -17.02 13.17 6.82
CA MET A 567 -16.01 13.82 7.66
C MET A 567 -16.38 13.73 9.14
N SER A 568 -15.38 13.74 10.02
CA SER A 568 -15.57 13.82 11.46
C SER A 568 -14.41 14.58 12.11
N LEU A 569 -14.71 15.30 13.20
CA LEU A 569 -13.74 15.96 14.07
C LEU A 569 -13.62 15.26 15.44
N GLU A 570 -14.27 14.11 15.61
CA GLU A 570 -14.19 13.33 16.84
C GLU A 570 -12.75 12.89 17.09
N CYS A 571 -12.33 12.99 18.35
CA CYS A 571 -10.99 12.65 18.79
C CYS A 571 -11.07 12.01 20.16
N TYR A 572 -10.39 10.89 20.33
CA TYR A 572 -10.26 10.22 21.62
C TYR A 572 -9.05 10.77 22.36
N ILE A 573 -9.19 10.93 23.67
CA ILE A 573 -8.11 11.37 24.56
C ILE A 573 -7.93 10.27 25.61
N GLY A 574 -6.80 9.58 25.58
CA GLY A 574 -6.55 8.47 26.49
C GLY A 574 -5.22 7.77 26.22
N PRO A 575 -4.90 6.75 27.03
CA PRO A 575 -3.80 5.85 26.74
C PRO A 575 -4.10 5.02 25.47
N GLU A 576 -3.07 4.77 24.67
CA GLU A 576 -3.14 3.84 23.54
C GLU A 576 -2.87 2.42 24.03
N ALA A 577 -3.74 1.48 23.68
CA ALA A 577 -3.60 0.06 24.00
C ALA A 577 -2.87 -0.72 22.90
N ASN A 578 -2.71 -2.03 23.10
CA ASN A 578 -2.08 -2.91 22.12
C ASN A 578 -3.00 -3.11 20.90
N LEU A 579 -2.61 -2.54 19.75
CA LEU A 579 -3.30 -2.65 18.46
C LEU A 579 -3.60 -4.11 18.02
N LEU A 580 -2.75 -5.04 18.45
CA LEU A 580 -2.79 -6.45 18.03
C LEU A 580 -3.83 -7.26 18.81
N ALA A 581 -4.28 -6.75 19.95
CA ALA A 581 -5.32 -7.37 20.76
C ALA A 581 -6.70 -6.75 20.43
N THR A 582 -7.76 -7.53 20.68
CA THR A 582 -9.15 -7.02 20.66
C THR A 582 -9.74 -7.25 22.04
N THR A 583 -9.59 -6.24 22.89
CA THR A 583 -9.98 -6.26 24.31
C THR A 583 -10.95 -5.13 24.62
N GLU A 584 -11.61 -5.22 25.78
CA GLU A 584 -12.48 -4.15 26.28
C GLU A 584 -11.68 -2.89 26.64
N GLN A 585 -10.55 -3.06 27.34
CA GLN A 585 -9.56 -2.01 27.62
C GLN A 585 -8.90 -1.57 26.33
#